data_AF-A0A6J1QFK8-F1
#
_entry.id   AF-A0A6J1QFK8-F1
#
_cell.length_a   1.000
_cell.length_b   1.000
_cell.length_c   1.000
_cell.angle_alpha   90.00
_cell.angle_beta   90.00
_cell.angle_gamma   90.00
#
_symmetry.space_group_name_H-M   'P 1'
#
loop_
_entity.id
_entity.type
_entity.pdbx_description
1 polymer ?
#
loop_
_entity_poly.entity_id
_entity_poly.type
_entity_poly.pdbx_seq_one_letter_code
_entity_poly.pdbx_strand_id
1 'polypeptide(L)'
;MFSITLVNIDSYQTSPVPELDVTFSEFRGSEVKKVPIIRAFGSTATGKKTCLHIHGVFPYMYVACTVRENTDSYAYQLAAAIDSALNTSFGSALSSSQHVYKIQRVSGIPFYGYHEKEHLFFKIYFYNPAIIKRTADLLQNGAVLNQTLQPYEAHIPYILQFMIDYNLYGMNLINLNSVKYRHPLQGCAREDSQSRSTMDLLDTQTYLPISVTRQSMCELEVDVHASEILNGQGVTKNMELNPGLAAIWDEEKARRAEAGLEDAKSQLLYPKTPSKIILPPTSSDLFQEGQLLKRLNAISQ
;
A
#
# COMPACT_ATOMS: atom_id res chain seq x y z
N MET A 1 16.22 -4.21 -14.04
CA MET A 1 14.78 -4.11 -13.70
C MET A 1 14.46 -5.23 -12.73
N PHE A 2 13.99 -4.88 -11.55
CA PHE A 2 13.65 -5.83 -10.50
C PHE A 2 12.12 -5.87 -10.38
N SER A 3 11.53 -7.07 -10.40
CA SER A 3 10.08 -7.23 -10.32
C SER A 3 9.69 -8.21 -9.23
N ILE A 4 8.67 -7.85 -8.44
CA ILE A 4 8.16 -8.64 -7.31
C ILE A 4 6.63 -8.70 -7.34
N THR A 5 6.06 -9.86 -7.08
CA THR A 5 4.60 -10.01 -6.95
C THR A 5 4.10 -9.46 -5.61
N LEU A 6 3.06 -8.63 -5.63
CA LEU A 6 2.47 -8.08 -4.41
C LEU A 6 1.50 -9.08 -3.77
N VAL A 7 1.98 -9.88 -2.81
CA VAL A 7 1.17 -10.89 -2.12
C VAL A 7 0.56 -10.33 -0.84
N ASN A 8 1.39 -9.72 0.00
CA ASN A 8 0.95 -9.13 1.26
C ASN A 8 1.68 -7.79 1.48
N ILE A 9 1.02 -6.85 2.13
CA ILE A 9 1.54 -5.51 2.39
C ILE A 9 1.21 -5.08 3.81
N ASP A 10 2.19 -4.47 4.46
CA ASP A 10 2.10 -3.99 5.84
C ASP A 10 2.87 -2.67 5.98
N SER A 11 2.68 -1.94 7.08
CA SER A 11 3.40 -0.71 7.37
C SER A 11 3.92 -0.69 8.79
N TYR A 12 5.12 -0.14 8.99
CA TYR A 12 5.72 0.04 10.31
C TYR A 12 6.43 1.40 10.39
N GLN A 13 6.86 1.78 11.59
CA GLN A 13 7.63 3.00 11.80
C GLN A 13 9.03 2.66 12.32
N THR A 14 10.04 3.36 11.80
CA THR A 14 11.44 3.20 12.23
C THR A 14 12.18 4.53 12.17
N SER A 15 13.38 4.59 12.73
CA SER A 15 14.30 5.71 12.52
C SER A 15 14.70 5.81 11.05
N PRO A 16 14.79 7.02 10.47
CA PRO A 16 15.13 7.20 9.06
C PRO A 16 16.51 6.63 8.73
N VAL A 17 16.61 5.95 7.60
CA VAL A 17 17.89 5.47 7.06
C VAL A 17 18.51 6.56 6.19
N PRO A 18 19.76 7.01 6.47
CA PRO A 18 20.46 7.96 5.62
C PRO A 18 20.49 7.47 4.15
N GLU A 19 20.37 8.39 3.19
CA GLU A 19 20.26 8.16 1.73
C GLU A 19 18.90 7.68 1.20
N LEU A 20 18.08 6.99 1.98
CA LEU A 20 16.76 6.50 1.54
C LEU A 20 15.61 7.33 2.09
N ASP A 21 15.75 7.82 3.33
CA ASP A 21 14.70 8.57 4.01
C ASP A 21 15.10 10.03 4.24
N VAL A 22 14.08 10.85 4.44
CA VAL A 22 14.27 12.26 4.82
C VAL A 22 14.66 12.33 6.30
N THR A 23 15.87 12.81 6.58
CA THR A 23 16.41 12.96 7.94
C THR A 23 16.05 14.31 8.56
N PHE A 24 15.81 15.34 7.76
CA PHE A 24 15.50 16.69 8.21
C PHE A 24 14.23 17.21 7.52
N SER A 25 13.27 17.71 8.30
CA SER A 25 12.07 18.34 7.75
C SER A 25 12.32 19.83 7.54
N GLU A 26 12.42 20.25 6.27
CA GLU A 26 12.55 21.66 5.90
C GLU A 26 11.35 22.50 6.38
N PHE A 27 10.15 21.91 6.42
CA PHE A 27 8.93 22.59 6.85
C PHE A 27 8.91 22.89 8.36
N ARG A 28 9.46 21.98 9.17
CA ARG A 28 9.50 22.12 10.64
C ARG A 28 10.82 22.68 11.16
N GLY A 29 11.89 22.64 10.35
CA GLY A 29 13.24 22.97 10.79
C GLY A 29 13.77 22.02 11.86
N SER A 30 13.31 20.75 11.86
CA SER A 30 13.62 19.77 12.90
C SER A 30 14.06 18.44 12.32
N GLU A 31 14.85 17.70 13.12
CA GLU A 31 15.26 16.33 12.79
C GLU A 31 14.08 15.36 12.88
N VAL A 32 13.96 14.52 11.86
CA VAL A 32 12.92 13.50 11.77
C VAL A 32 13.33 12.29 12.61
N LYS A 33 12.53 12.01 13.65
CA LYS A 33 12.81 10.87 14.56
C LYS A 33 12.31 9.54 14.03
N LYS A 34 11.15 9.55 13.36
CA LYS A 34 10.47 8.34 12.87
C LYS A 34 9.85 8.59 11.50
N VAL A 35 9.99 7.62 10.62
CA VAL A 35 9.37 7.61 9.28
C VAL A 35 8.51 6.35 9.11
N PRO A 36 7.40 6.43 8.37
CA PRO A 36 6.62 5.26 7.99
C PRO A 36 7.29 4.55 6.81
N ILE A 37 7.43 3.23 6.93
CA ILE A 37 7.93 2.37 5.85
C ILE A 37 6.87 1.33 5.54
N ILE A 38 6.65 1.09 4.24
CA ILE A 38 5.76 0.04 3.76
C ILE A 38 6.59 -1.20 3.45
N ARG A 39 6.14 -2.36 3.92
CA ARG A 39 6.72 -3.66 3.60
C ARG A 39 5.80 -4.41 2.66
N ALA A 40 6.33 -4.83 1.53
CA ALA A 40 5.66 -5.71 0.59
C ALA A 40 6.34 -7.09 0.57
N PHE A 41 5.55 -8.14 0.72
CA PHE A 41 6.00 -9.52 0.64
C PHE A 41 5.57 -10.12 -0.68
N GLY A 42 6.48 -10.87 -1.30
CA GLY A 42 6.26 -11.38 -2.64
C GLY A 42 7.26 -12.42 -3.09
N SER A 43 7.08 -12.86 -4.34
CA SER A 43 8.05 -13.65 -5.07
C SER A 43 8.57 -12.84 -6.26
N THR A 44 9.86 -12.94 -6.54
CA THR A 44 10.40 -12.44 -7.82
C THR A 44 9.87 -13.30 -8.97
N ALA A 45 10.04 -12.84 -10.22
CA ALA A 45 9.78 -13.64 -11.41
C ALA A 45 10.56 -14.98 -11.42
N THR A 46 11.69 -15.04 -10.70
CA THR A 46 12.50 -16.24 -10.51
C THR A 46 12.03 -17.15 -9.37
N GLY A 47 10.94 -16.80 -8.67
CA GLY A 47 10.34 -17.58 -7.58
C GLY A 47 10.90 -17.30 -6.19
N LYS A 48 11.99 -16.53 -6.05
CA LYS A 48 12.64 -16.24 -4.76
C LYS A 48 11.75 -15.40 -3.85
N LYS A 49 11.62 -15.82 -2.59
CA LYS A 49 10.80 -15.10 -1.60
C LYS A 49 11.50 -13.82 -1.17
N THR A 50 10.84 -12.69 -1.36
CA THR A 50 11.43 -11.37 -1.19
C THR A 50 10.59 -10.52 -0.25
N CYS A 51 11.26 -9.84 0.67
CA CYS A 51 10.71 -8.73 1.46
C CYS A 51 11.22 -7.41 0.87
N LEU A 52 10.31 -6.55 0.45
CA LEU A 52 10.59 -5.23 -0.11
C LEU A 52 10.19 -4.16 0.91
N HIS A 53 11.14 -3.31 1.29
CA HIS A 53 10.92 -2.12 2.10
C HIS A 53 10.82 -0.89 1.20
N ILE A 54 9.74 -0.14 1.32
CA ILE A 54 9.42 1.01 0.48
C ILE A 54 9.46 2.27 1.34
N HIS A 55 10.38 3.15 0.98
CA HIS A 55 10.71 4.40 1.68
C HIS A 55 10.11 5.62 0.98
N GLY A 56 9.95 6.72 1.73
CA GLY A 56 9.53 8.02 1.17
C GLY A 56 8.02 8.17 0.93
N VAL A 57 7.21 7.20 1.36
CA VAL A 57 5.74 7.31 1.31
C VAL A 57 5.24 7.81 2.65
N PHE A 58 4.53 8.95 2.67
CA PHE A 58 3.95 9.49 3.90
C PHE A 58 2.43 9.54 3.77
N PRO A 59 1.68 9.10 4.80
CA PRO A 59 0.23 9.23 4.82
C PRO A 59 -0.20 10.69 4.74
N TYR A 60 -1.30 10.96 4.04
CA TYR A 60 -1.82 12.30 3.90
C TYR A 60 -3.34 12.40 4.01
N MET A 61 -3.81 13.61 4.27
CA MET A 61 -5.21 14.01 4.17
C MET A 61 -5.31 15.44 3.64
N TYR A 62 -6.50 15.86 3.22
CA TYR A 62 -6.72 17.23 2.75
C TYR A 62 -7.67 18.00 3.65
N VAL A 63 -7.46 19.32 3.71
CA VAL A 63 -8.34 20.28 4.40
C VAL A 63 -8.53 21.48 3.50
N ALA A 64 -9.76 22.02 3.41
CA ALA A 64 -10.04 23.20 2.60
C ALA A 64 -9.25 24.43 3.11
N CYS A 65 -8.63 25.16 2.20
CA CYS A 65 -7.92 26.40 2.52
C CYS A 65 -8.90 27.57 2.44
N THR A 66 -9.25 28.15 3.59
CA THR A 66 -10.13 29.33 3.67
C THR A 66 -9.37 30.64 3.49
N VAL A 67 -8.04 30.63 3.63
CA VAL A 67 -7.20 31.83 3.68
C VAL A 67 -6.56 32.12 2.32
N ARG A 68 -6.70 33.35 1.82
CA ARG A 68 -6.12 33.79 0.53
C ARG A 68 -4.75 34.45 0.65
N GLU A 69 -4.42 34.99 1.83
CA GLU A 69 -3.17 35.72 2.11
C GLU A 69 -2.40 35.03 3.25
N ASN A 70 -1.06 35.10 3.25
CA ASN A 70 -0.20 34.49 4.27
C ASN A 70 -0.44 32.98 4.48
N THR A 71 -0.54 32.23 3.37
CA THR A 71 -0.81 30.78 3.40
C THR A 71 0.25 29.99 4.17
N ASP A 72 1.51 30.41 4.10
CA ASP A 72 2.62 29.64 4.69
C ASP A 72 2.66 29.78 6.22
N SER A 73 2.39 30.99 6.73
CA SER A 73 2.24 31.19 8.18
C SER A 73 1.02 30.47 8.72
N TYR A 74 -0.09 30.48 7.98
CA TYR A 74 -1.29 29.73 8.36
C TYR A 74 -1.04 28.22 8.34
N ALA A 75 -0.33 27.69 7.34
CA ALA A 75 0.06 26.29 7.31
C ALA A 75 0.91 25.90 8.53
N TYR A 76 1.87 26.74 8.92
CA TYR A 76 2.68 26.50 10.12
C TYR A 76 1.84 26.52 11.41
N GLN A 77 0.93 27.50 11.54
CA GLN A 77 -0.01 27.60 12.67
C GLN A 77 -0.95 26.39 12.73
N LEU A 78 -1.51 25.98 11.59
CA LEU A 78 -2.37 24.80 11.48
C LEU A 78 -1.62 23.55 11.92
N ALA A 79 -0.40 23.36 11.43
CA ALA A 79 0.42 22.23 11.81
C ALA A 79 0.75 22.23 13.32
N ALA A 80 1.03 23.39 13.92
CA ALA A 80 1.27 23.50 15.36
C ALA A 80 0.00 23.21 16.19
N ALA A 81 -1.15 23.69 15.73
CA ALA A 81 -2.44 23.44 16.36
C ALA A 81 -2.84 21.96 16.31
N ILE A 82 -2.61 21.28 15.18
CA ILE A 82 -2.84 19.84 15.04
C ILE A 82 -1.95 19.05 16.02
N ASP A 83 -0.65 19.37 16.10
CA ASP A 83 0.27 18.70 17.02
C ASP A 83 -0.15 18.89 18.49
N SER A 84 -0.52 20.12 18.88
CA SER A 84 -1.00 20.42 20.23
C SER A 84 -2.29 19.67 20.58
N ALA A 85 -3.27 19.66 19.65
CA ALA A 85 -4.52 18.94 19.82
C ALA A 85 -4.31 17.42 19.94
N LEU A 86 -3.43 16.84 19.12
CA LEU A 86 -3.06 15.44 19.21
C LEU A 86 -2.36 15.11 20.53
N ASN A 87 -1.37 15.91 20.95
CA ASN A 87 -0.66 15.72 22.21
C ASN A 87 -1.62 15.75 23.40
N THR A 88 -2.60 16.65 23.37
CA THR A 88 -3.67 16.73 24.36
C THR A 88 -4.57 15.48 24.32
N SER A 89 -4.97 15.02 23.13
CA SER A 89 -5.77 13.82 22.94
C SER A 89 -5.06 12.53 23.40
N PHE A 90 -3.73 12.48 23.31
CA PHE A 90 -2.92 11.38 23.84
C PHE A 90 -2.67 11.48 25.37
N GLY A 91 -3.26 12.45 26.07
CA GLY A 91 -3.06 12.67 27.51
C GLY A 91 -1.69 13.25 27.85
N SER A 92 -0.95 13.74 26.86
CA SER A 92 0.41 14.27 26.98
C SER A 92 0.47 15.74 26.56
N ALA A 93 -0.36 16.59 27.17
CA ALA A 93 -0.51 18.01 26.77
C ALA A 93 0.79 18.83 26.87
N LEU A 94 1.72 18.44 27.75
CA LEU A 94 3.04 19.07 27.90
C LEU A 94 4.08 18.59 26.88
N SER A 95 3.75 17.58 26.07
CA SER A 95 4.66 17.06 25.04
C SER A 95 4.79 18.04 23.88
N SER A 96 6.02 18.24 23.42
CA SER A 96 6.35 18.95 22.18
C SER A 96 6.55 18.00 20.98
N SER A 97 5.98 16.79 21.05
CA SER A 97 6.08 15.81 19.96
C SER A 97 5.37 16.31 18.71
N GLN A 98 6.10 16.26 17.58
CA GLN A 98 5.61 16.63 16.26
C GLN A 98 5.02 15.42 15.55
N HIS A 99 3.83 15.58 14.98
CA HIS A 99 3.11 14.50 14.27
C HIS A 99 2.94 14.81 12.77
N VAL A 100 2.83 16.10 12.44
CA VAL A 100 2.79 16.60 11.05
C VAL A 100 4.21 16.71 10.48
N TYR A 101 4.42 16.10 9.32
CA TYR A 101 5.69 16.14 8.59
C TYR A 101 5.81 17.42 7.73
N LYS A 102 4.86 17.63 6.82
CA LYS A 102 4.80 18.80 5.94
C LYS A 102 3.36 19.14 5.57
N ILE A 103 3.10 20.40 5.24
CA ILE A 103 1.83 20.84 4.64
C ILE A 103 2.14 21.46 3.29
N GLN A 104 1.43 21.02 2.25
CA GLN A 104 1.58 21.51 0.89
C GLN A 104 0.25 22.09 0.40
N ARG A 105 0.29 23.24 -0.28
CA ARG A 105 -0.88 23.81 -0.94
C ARG A 105 -1.11 23.12 -2.28
N VAL A 106 -2.34 22.70 -2.53
CA VAL A 106 -2.78 22.07 -3.78
C VAL A 106 -4.11 22.67 -4.24
N SER A 107 -4.38 22.68 -5.55
CA SER A 107 -5.71 22.95 -6.09
C SER A 107 -6.37 21.63 -6.50
N GLY A 108 -7.69 21.55 -6.36
CA GLY A 108 -8.45 20.36 -6.72
C GLY A 108 -9.94 20.64 -6.81
N ILE A 109 -10.68 19.69 -7.39
CA ILE A 109 -12.14 19.77 -7.53
C ILE A 109 -12.75 18.79 -6.52
N PRO A 110 -13.58 19.25 -5.56
CA PRO A 110 -14.26 18.35 -4.65
C PRO A 110 -15.17 17.39 -5.42
N PHE A 111 -15.11 16.10 -5.06
CA PHE A 111 -15.96 15.08 -5.69
C PHE A 111 -17.43 15.18 -5.25
N TYR A 112 -17.68 15.52 -3.98
CA TYR A 112 -19.04 15.64 -3.47
C TYR A 112 -19.66 17.00 -3.85
N GLY A 113 -20.72 16.93 -4.66
CA GLY A 113 -21.42 18.09 -5.22
C GLY A 113 -20.88 18.51 -6.59
N TYR A 114 -21.63 19.37 -7.26
CA TYR A 114 -21.18 19.95 -8.54
C TYR A 114 -20.37 21.22 -8.27
N HIS A 115 -19.11 21.23 -8.70
CA HIS A 115 -18.19 22.36 -8.59
C HIS A 115 -17.62 22.68 -9.96
N GLU A 116 -17.88 23.89 -10.46
CA GLU A 116 -17.34 24.33 -11.76
C GLU A 116 -15.87 24.78 -11.65
N LYS A 117 -15.47 25.25 -10.47
CA LYS A 117 -14.15 25.85 -10.23
C LYS A 117 -13.30 24.98 -9.31
N GLU A 118 -11.99 25.05 -9.50
CA GLU A 118 -11.02 24.50 -8.57
C GLU A 118 -11.04 25.25 -7.24
N HIS A 119 -10.91 24.49 -6.15
CA HIS A 119 -10.78 24.99 -4.79
C HIS A 119 -9.35 24.75 -4.30
N LEU A 120 -8.92 25.58 -3.35
CA LEU A 120 -7.61 25.44 -2.72
C LEU A 120 -7.71 24.53 -1.50
N PHE A 121 -6.76 23.61 -1.37
CA PHE A 121 -6.65 22.68 -0.28
C PHE A 121 -5.24 22.67 0.30
N PHE A 122 -5.14 22.31 1.57
CA PHE A 122 -3.89 21.91 2.22
C PHE A 122 -3.80 20.39 2.25
N LYS A 123 -2.77 19.85 1.61
CA LYS A 123 -2.35 18.45 1.72
C LYS A 123 -1.42 18.31 2.92
N ILE A 124 -1.90 17.67 3.98
CA ILE A 124 -1.20 17.51 5.25
C ILE A 124 -0.61 16.11 5.27
N TYR A 125 0.72 16.01 5.43
CA TYR A 125 1.43 14.74 5.53
C TYR A 125 1.77 14.43 6.99
N PHE A 126 1.66 13.17 7.40
CA PHE A 126 1.91 12.73 8.77
C PHE A 126 3.06 11.72 8.85
N TYR A 127 3.68 11.61 10.02
CA TYR A 127 4.69 10.56 10.27
C TYR A 127 4.09 9.19 10.57
N ASN A 128 2.88 9.17 11.15
CA ASN A 128 2.21 7.94 11.57
C ASN A 128 0.88 7.78 10.80
N PRO A 129 0.61 6.65 10.14
CA PRO A 129 -0.68 6.43 9.51
C PRO A 129 -1.82 6.23 10.51
N ALA A 130 -1.54 5.76 11.73
CA ALA A 130 -2.58 5.47 12.73
C ALA A 130 -3.28 6.73 13.28
N ILE A 131 -2.63 7.89 13.21
CA ILE A 131 -3.16 9.13 13.78
C ILE A 131 -4.19 9.82 12.88
N ILE A 132 -4.25 9.49 11.59
CA ILE A 132 -5.10 10.18 10.60
C ILE A 132 -6.56 10.23 11.04
N LYS A 133 -7.11 9.08 11.47
CA LYS A 133 -8.52 8.98 11.90
C LYS A 133 -8.80 9.91 13.08
N ARG A 134 -7.91 9.90 14.08
CA ARG A 134 -8.02 10.76 15.25
C ARG A 134 -7.86 12.23 14.91
N THR A 135 -6.95 12.57 14.01
CA THR A 135 -6.80 13.93 13.51
C THR A 135 -8.06 14.41 12.79
N ALA A 136 -8.68 13.54 11.99
CA ALA A 136 -9.96 13.86 11.33
C ALA A 136 -11.06 14.16 12.34
N ASP A 137 -11.19 13.37 13.41
CA ASP A 137 -12.16 13.62 14.48
C ASP A 137 -11.90 14.95 15.21
N LEU A 138 -10.63 15.26 15.51
CA LEU A 138 -10.24 16.52 16.17
C LEU A 138 -10.52 17.76 15.30
N LEU A 139 -10.31 17.64 13.98
CA LEU A 139 -10.61 18.71 13.02
C LEU A 139 -12.12 18.95 12.92
N GLN A 140 -12.93 17.88 12.88
CA GLN A 140 -14.39 17.97 12.82
C GLN A 140 -14.99 18.56 14.10
N ASN A 141 -14.44 18.19 15.27
CA ASN A 141 -14.90 18.70 16.56
C ASN A 141 -14.48 20.16 16.85
N GLY A 142 -13.65 20.76 15.97
CA GLY A 142 -13.19 22.13 16.13
C GLY A 142 -12.11 22.32 17.19
N ALA A 143 -11.42 21.24 17.59
CA ALA A 143 -10.31 21.32 18.56
C ALA A 143 -9.06 22.01 17.98
N VAL A 144 -8.97 22.10 16.66
CA VAL A 144 -7.87 22.74 15.93
C VAL A 144 -8.27 24.15 15.55
N LEU A 145 -7.52 25.16 16.02
CA LEU A 145 -7.76 26.59 15.75
C LEU A 145 -9.16 27.11 16.13
N ASN A 146 -9.91 26.39 16.99
CA ASN A 146 -11.31 26.68 17.32
C ASN A 146 -12.23 26.77 16.08
N GLN A 147 -11.90 26.04 15.01
CA GLN A 147 -12.62 26.05 13.75
C GLN A 147 -12.98 24.62 13.35
N THR A 148 -14.23 24.41 12.94
CA THR A 148 -14.68 23.13 12.39
C THR A 148 -14.16 22.99 10.97
N LEU A 149 -13.14 22.13 10.80
CA LEU A 149 -12.49 21.90 9.51
C LEU A 149 -12.91 20.53 8.98
N GLN A 150 -13.50 20.49 7.79
CA GLN A 150 -13.88 19.24 7.15
C GLN A 150 -12.64 18.52 6.58
N PRO A 151 -12.33 17.30 7.04
CA PRO A 151 -11.26 16.49 6.48
C PRO A 151 -11.72 15.80 5.19
N TYR A 152 -10.85 15.78 4.18
CA TYR A 152 -11.05 15.10 2.90
C TYR A 152 -10.06 13.94 2.78
N GLU A 153 -10.52 12.84 2.17
CA GLU A 153 -9.77 11.58 1.97
C GLU A 153 -9.20 10.90 3.23
N ALA A 154 -9.54 11.37 4.43
CA ALA A 154 -9.07 10.78 5.69
C ALA A 154 -9.57 9.35 5.96
N HIS A 155 -10.62 8.93 5.26
CA HIS A 155 -11.20 7.58 5.38
C HIS A 155 -10.41 6.52 4.57
N ILE A 156 -9.59 6.95 3.62
CA ILE A 156 -8.82 6.04 2.76
C ILE A 156 -7.64 5.49 3.58
N PRO A 157 -7.51 4.15 3.75
CA PRO A 157 -6.38 3.58 4.47
C PRO A 157 -5.04 3.91 3.81
N TYR A 158 -4.00 4.09 4.63
CA TYR A 158 -2.65 4.43 4.18
C TYR A 158 -2.10 3.51 3.08
N ILE A 159 -2.23 2.20 3.27
CA ILE A 159 -1.80 1.19 2.29
C ILE A 159 -2.55 1.36 0.97
N LEU A 160 -3.84 1.68 1.02
CA LEU A 160 -4.66 1.85 -0.17
C LEU A 160 -4.29 3.14 -0.91
N GLN A 161 -4.02 4.24 -0.19
CA GLN A 161 -3.49 5.48 -0.79
C GLN A 161 -2.20 5.19 -1.56
N PHE A 162 -1.27 4.44 -0.95
CA PHE A 162 -0.03 4.02 -1.62
C PHE A 162 -0.30 3.20 -2.89
N MET A 163 -1.22 2.22 -2.84
CA MET A 163 -1.55 1.43 -4.02
C MET A 163 -2.16 2.28 -5.15
N ILE A 164 -3.00 3.26 -4.81
CA ILE A 164 -3.60 4.17 -5.78
C ILE A 164 -2.54 5.09 -6.41
N ASP A 165 -1.71 5.73 -5.59
CA ASP A 165 -0.71 6.72 -6.04
C ASP A 165 0.29 6.12 -7.03
N TYR A 166 0.71 4.86 -6.81
CA TYR A 166 1.70 4.16 -7.64
C TYR A 166 1.08 3.16 -8.62
N ASN A 167 -0.26 3.16 -8.76
CA ASN A 167 -1.00 2.26 -9.65
C ASN A 167 -0.64 0.77 -9.44
N LEU A 168 -0.65 0.33 -8.18
CA LEU A 168 -0.33 -1.04 -7.78
C LEU A 168 -1.59 -1.84 -7.50
N TYR A 169 -1.54 -3.12 -7.86
CA TYR A 169 -2.65 -4.05 -7.70
C TYR A 169 -2.21 -5.29 -6.92
N GLY A 170 -3.12 -5.84 -6.13
CA GLY A 170 -2.89 -7.11 -5.44
C GLY A 170 -2.61 -8.23 -6.45
N MET A 171 -1.69 -9.14 -6.08
CA MET A 171 -1.20 -10.24 -6.92
C MET A 171 -0.57 -9.82 -8.26
N ASN A 172 -0.29 -8.53 -8.47
CA ASN A 172 0.38 -8.03 -9.65
C ASN A 172 1.88 -7.78 -9.38
N LEU A 173 2.66 -7.59 -10.44
CA LEU A 173 4.09 -7.29 -10.37
C LEU A 173 4.32 -5.79 -10.10
N ILE A 174 5.09 -5.51 -9.06
CA ILE A 174 5.70 -4.20 -8.82
C ILE A 174 7.02 -4.17 -9.59
N ASN A 175 7.14 -3.21 -10.50
CA ASN A 175 8.30 -3.02 -11.35
C ASN A 175 9.16 -1.90 -10.79
N LEU A 176 10.40 -2.23 -10.44
CA LEU A 176 11.37 -1.32 -9.83
C LEU A 176 12.55 -1.09 -10.76
N ASN A 177 13.01 0.15 -10.82
CA ASN A 177 14.18 0.55 -11.58
C ASN A 177 15.48 0.11 -10.87
N SER A 178 15.69 0.62 -9.65
CA SER A 178 16.84 0.30 -8.80
C SER A 178 16.39 -0.18 -7.42
N VAL A 179 17.16 -1.07 -6.80
CA VAL A 179 16.91 -1.62 -5.47
C VAL A 179 18.23 -1.72 -4.70
N LYS A 180 18.20 -1.48 -3.40
CA LYS A 180 19.35 -1.70 -2.51
C LYS A 180 19.12 -2.96 -1.68
N TYR A 181 20.13 -3.81 -1.53
CA TYR A 181 20.05 -5.07 -0.78
C TYR A 181 20.51 -4.88 0.66
N ARG A 182 19.85 -5.56 1.60
CA ARG A 182 20.36 -5.68 2.98
C ARG A 182 21.37 -6.82 3.09
N HIS A 183 22.37 -6.64 3.95
CA HIS A 183 23.37 -7.68 4.19
C HIS A 183 22.76 -8.92 4.85
N PRO A 184 23.21 -10.14 4.47
CA PRO A 184 22.79 -11.36 5.14
C PRO A 184 23.24 -11.38 6.60
N LEU A 185 22.42 -11.95 7.48
CA LEU A 185 22.76 -12.15 8.89
C LEU A 185 24.01 -13.03 9.00
N GLN A 186 25.03 -12.58 9.74
CA GLN A 186 26.33 -13.24 9.90
C GLN A 186 26.29 -14.63 10.61
N GLY A 187 25.12 -15.24 10.80
CA GLY A 187 24.95 -16.55 11.46
C GLY A 187 24.33 -17.66 10.61
N CYS A 188 23.85 -17.38 9.39
CA CYS A 188 23.17 -18.37 8.53
C CYS A 188 23.98 -18.73 7.28
N ALA A 189 25.32 -18.64 7.34
CA ALA A 189 26.16 -19.32 6.37
C ALA A 189 26.09 -20.83 6.67
N ARG A 190 25.14 -21.53 6.05
CA ARG A 190 25.32 -22.96 5.78
C ARG A 190 26.64 -23.10 5.04
N GLU A 191 27.41 -24.10 5.43
CA GLU A 191 28.76 -24.40 4.95
C GLU A 191 28.79 -24.81 3.47
N ASP A 192 28.35 -23.97 2.54
CA ASP A 192 28.69 -24.11 1.12
C ASP A 192 29.98 -23.33 0.85
N SER A 193 31.04 -23.89 1.43
CA SER A 193 32.42 -23.43 1.33
C SER A 193 33.01 -23.87 -0.01
N GLN A 194 32.58 -23.27 -1.13
CA GLN A 194 33.32 -23.45 -2.40
C GLN A 194 33.12 -22.37 -3.49
N SER A 195 32.60 -21.18 -3.16
CA SER A 195 32.60 -20.04 -4.10
C SER A 195 32.73 -18.68 -3.40
N ARG A 196 33.59 -18.59 -2.38
CA ARG A 196 33.80 -17.35 -1.59
C ARG A 196 34.95 -16.46 -2.06
N SER A 197 35.53 -16.70 -3.24
CA SER A 197 36.82 -16.08 -3.63
C SER A 197 36.82 -15.19 -4.87
N THR A 198 35.69 -14.66 -5.37
CA THR A 198 35.70 -13.81 -6.59
C THR A 198 34.57 -12.77 -6.71
N MET A 199 33.89 -12.38 -5.62
CA MET A 199 32.72 -11.47 -5.72
C MET A 199 32.70 -10.35 -4.67
N ASP A 200 33.85 -10.02 -4.10
CA ASP A 200 34.00 -9.08 -2.98
C ASP A 200 34.39 -7.65 -3.41
N LEU A 201 34.35 -7.34 -4.72
CA LEU A 201 34.82 -6.06 -5.27
C LEU A 201 33.90 -5.43 -6.34
N LEU A 202 32.72 -5.99 -6.61
CA LEU A 202 31.82 -5.51 -7.65
C LEU A 202 30.38 -5.40 -7.12
N ASP A 203 30.13 -4.30 -6.41
CA ASP A 203 28.87 -3.52 -6.29
C ASP A 203 28.59 -2.99 -4.88
N THR A 204 29.51 -2.17 -4.34
CA THR A 204 29.30 -1.43 -3.09
C THR A 204 28.11 -0.46 -3.15
N GLN A 205 27.63 -0.11 -4.36
CA GLN A 205 26.51 0.81 -4.55
C GLN A 205 25.13 0.15 -4.41
N THR A 206 25.08 -1.18 -4.48
CA THR A 206 23.82 -1.93 -4.49
C THR A 206 23.46 -2.46 -3.11
N TYR A 207 24.37 -2.40 -2.12
CA TYR A 207 24.11 -2.82 -0.74
C TYR A 207 23.94 -1.63 0.20
N LEU A 208 23.01 -1.77 1.16
CA LEU A 208 22.86 -0.81 2.24
C LEU A 208 23.98 -0.93 3.27
N PRO A 209 24.25 0.13 4.05
CA PRO A 209 25.20 0.07 5.15
C PRO A 209 24.88 -1.07 6.13
N ILE A 210 25.92 -1.68 6.72
CA ILE A 210 25.81 -2.79 7.69
C ILE A 210 24.95 -2.42 8.92
N SER A 211 24.76 -1.13 9.20
CA SER A 211 23.86 -0.66 10.26
C SER A 211 22.40 -1.05 10.02
N VAL A 212 21.97 -1.23 8.77
CA VAL A 212 20.61 -1.64 8.41
C VAL A 212 20.53 -3.16 8.44
N THR A 213 19.98 -3.69 9.53
CA THR A 213 19.82 -5.13 9.71
C THR A 213 18.57 -5.67 9.01
N ARG A 214 18.61 -6.97 8.72
CA ARG A 214 17.46 -7.71 8.20
C ARG A 214 16.37 -7.82 9.27
N GLN A 215 15.13 -7.65 8.84
CA GLN A 215 13.95 -7.75 9.68
C GLN A 215 13.05 -8.93 9.31
N SER A 216 13.32 -9.58 8.17
CA SER A 216 12.50 -10.66 7.63
C SER A 216 13.28 -11.97 7.52
N MET A 217 12.53 -13.08 7.49
CA MET A 217 13.06 -14.43 7.19
C MET A 217 12.97 -14.79 5.70
N CYS A 218 12.72 -13.81 4.82
CA CYS A 218 12.67 -14.03 3.38
C CYS A 218 14.06 -14.42 2.84
N GLU A 219 14.16 -14.93 1.63
CA GLU A 219 15.47 -15.23 1.03
C GLU A 219 16.19 -13.92 0.68
N LEU A 220 15.46 -13.01 0.03
CA LEU A 220 15.92 -11.68 -0.36
C LEU A 220 15.23 -10.61 0.50
N GLU A 221 16.00 -9.61 0.91
CA GLU A 221 15.50 -8.41 1.57
C GLU A 221 16.11 -7.18 0.93
N VAL A 222 15.24 -6.33 0.39
CA VAL A 222 15.61 -5.18 -0.43
C VAL A 222 14.85 -3.95 0.02
N ASP A 223 15.47 -2.80 -0.18
CA ASP A 223 14.95 -1.48 0.14
C ASP A 223 14.90 -0.65 -1.14
N VAL A 224 13.84 0.13 -1.28
CA VAL A 224 13.61 0.96 -2.44
C VAL A 224 12.99 2.28 -2.02
N HIS A 225 13.36 3.37 -2.68
CA HIS A 225 12.65 4.64 -2.56
C HIS A 225 11.44 4.63 -3.50
N ALA A 226 10.31 5.18 -3.06
CA ALA A 226 9.07 5.09 -3.81
C ALA A 226 9.12 5.71 -5.22
N SER A 227 10.02 6.66 -5.47
CA SER A 227 10.25 7.22 -6.82
C SER A 227 10.74 6.20 -7.86
N GLU A 228 11.32 5.08 -7.43
CA GLU A 228 11.86 4.05 -8.32
C GLU A 228 10.78 3.07 -8.83
N ILE A 229 9.52 3.23 -8.39
CA ILE A 229 8.38 2.41 -8.83
C ILE A 229 7.91 2.88 -10.21
N LEU A 230 7.95 1.99 -11.19
CA LEU A 230 7.69 2.32 -12.61
C LEU A 230 6.23 2.10 -13.03
N ASN A 231 5.40 1.47 -12.20
CA ASN A 231 4.02 1.11 -12.52
C ASN A 231 3.12 2.30 -12.90
N GLY A 232 3.42 3.50 -12.40
CA GLY A 232 2.66 4.72 -12.70
C GLY A 232 2.92 5.30 -14.10
N GLN A 233 4.07 5.00 -14.72
CA GLN A 233 4.48 5.63 -15.99
C GLN A 233 3.64 5.17 -17.19
N GLY A 234 2.90 4.07 -17.08
CA GLY A 234 2.08 3.50 -18.15
C GLY A 234 0.61 3.96 -18.20
N VAL A 235 0.15 4.71 -17.20
CA VAL A 235 -1.30 4.99 -17.00
C VAL A 235 -1.87 6.00 -18.02
N THR A 236 -1.03 6.82 -18.64
CA THR A 236 -1.48 8.02 -19.37
C THR A 236 -1.96 7.78 -20.80
N LYS A 237 -1.92 6.56 -21.35
CA LYS A 237 -2.14 6.38 -22.81
C LYS A 237 -3.51 5.87 -23.25
N ASN A 238 -4.27 5.10 -22.48
CA ASN A 238 -5.61 4.64 -22.88
C ASN A 238 -6.48 4.37 -21.65
N MET A 239 -7.30 5.34 -21.24
CA MET A 239 -8.20 5.23 -20.08
C MET A 239 -9.50 4.49 -20.42
N GLU A 240 -9.47 3.58 -21.39
CA GLU A 240 -10.68 2.95 -21.96
C GLU A 240 -11.21 1.80 -21.10
N LEU A 241 -10.37 1.14 -20.29
CA LEU A 241 -10.77 0.02 -19.43
C LEU A 241 -10.04 0.02 -18.08
N ASN A 242 -10.76 -0.36 -17.01
CA ASN A 242 -10.12 -0.68 -15.73
C ASN A 242 -9.12 -1.83 -15.93
N PRO A 243 -7.84 -1.69 -15.55
CA PRO A 243 -6.82 -2.73 -15.76
C PRO A 243 -7.21 -4.10 -15.20
N GLY A 244 -7.95 -4.15 -14.09
CA GLY A 244 -8.47 -5.40 -13.55
C GLY A 244 -9.50 -6.07 -14.46
N LEU A 245 -10.37 -5.29 -15.11
CA LEU A 245 -11.32 -5.80 -16.09
C LEU A 245 -10.63 -6.19 -17.40
N ALA A 246 -9.60 -5.45 -17.80
CA ALA A 246 -8.83 -5.76 -19.01
C ALA A 246 -8.19 -7.15 -18.91
N ALA A 247 -7.55 -7.47 -17.78
CA ALA A 247 -6.95 -8.77 -17.56
C ALA A 247 -7.97 -9.93 -17.63
N ILE A 248 -9.14 -9.75 -17.01
CA ILE A 248 -10.25 -10.73 -17.08
C ILE A 248 -10.74 -10.89 -18.52
N TRP A 249 -10.84 -9.79 -19.26
CA TRP A 249 -11.29 -9.81 -20.65
C TRP A 249 -10.28 -10.51 -21.57
N ASP A 250 -9.00 -10.32 -21.35
CA ASP A 250 -7.93 -10.96 -22.13
C ASP A 250 -7.83 -12.46 -21.81
N GLU A 251 -8.01 -12.86 -20.54
CA GLU A 251 -8.13 -14.28 -20.16
C GLU A 251 -9.31 -14.95 -20.88
N GLU A 252 -10.48 -14.29 -20.91
CA GLU A 252 -11.65 -14.80 -21.60
C GLU A 252 -11.45 -14.90 -23.12
N LYS A 253 -10.78 -13.92 -23.74
CA LYS A 253 -10.40 -14.00 -25.17
C LYS A 253 -9.49 -15.20 -25.43
N ALA A 254 -8.47 -15.41 -24.61
CA ALA A 254 -7.53 -16.53 -24.75
C ALA A 254 -8.25 -17.87 -24.62
N ARG A 255 -9.11 -18.02 -23.61
CA ARG A 255 -9.94 -19.22 -23.43
C ARG A 255 -10.84 -19.50 -24.64
N ARG A 256 -11.44 -18.46 -25.23
CA ARG A 256 -12.30 -18.61 -26.41
C ARG A 256 -11.51 -18.99 -27.66
N ALA A 257 -10.30 -18.45 -27.83
CA ALA A 257 -9.39 -18.85 -28.90
C ALA A 257 -9.04 -20.34 -28.80
N GLU A 258 -8.70 -20.83 -27.60
CA GLU A 258 -8.44 -22.26 -27.35
C GLU A 258 -9.65 -23.16 -27.64
N ALA A 259 -10.86 -22.65 -27.41
CA ALA A 259 -12.10 -23.36 -27.69
C ALA A 259 -12.59 -23.22 -29.16
N GLY A 260 -11.90 -22.44 -30.00
CA GLY A 260 -12.30 -22.15 -31.39
C GLY A 260 -13.57 -21.29 -31.52
N LEU A 261 -13.85 -20.44 -30.53
CA LEU A 261 -15.07 -19.61 -30.42
C LEU A 261 -14.81 -18.11 -30.69
N GLU A 262 -13.83 -17.78 -31.51
CA GLU A 262 -13.37 -16.41 -31.79
C GLU A 262 -14.48 -15.53 -32.42
N ASP A 263 -15.30 -16.09 -33.32
CA ASP A 263 -16.33 -15.37 -34.09
C ASP A 263 -17.75 -15.40 -33.49
N ALA A 264 -17.94 -15.99 -32.30
CA ALA A 264 -19.27 -16.11 -31.72
C ALA A 264 -19.82 -14.74 -31.27
N LYS A 265 -20.90 -14.29 -31.94
CA LYS A 265 -21.60 -12.99 -31.74
C LYS A 265 -22.05 -12.71 -30.30
N SER A 266 -22.18 -13.73 -29.44
CA SER A 266 -22.56 -13.55 -28.04
C SER A 266 -21.38 -13.77 -27.09
N GLN A 267 -21.23 -12.83 -26.15
CA GLN A 267 -20.22 -12.86 -25.08
C GLN A 267 -20.66 -13.70 -23.87
N LEU A 268 -21.87 -14.27 -23.90
CA LEU A 268 -22.54 -14.93 -22.77
C LEU A 268 -22.51 -16.46 -22.85
N LEU A 269 -21.48 -17.06 -23.45
CA LEU A 269 -21.33 -18.51 -23.44
C LEU A 269 -20.72 -18.94 -22.11
N TYR A 270 -21.55 -19.52 -21.24
CA TYR A 270 -21.07 -20.07 -19.97
C TYR A 270 -19.99 -21.13 -20.23
N PRO A 271 -18.89 -21.13 -19.46
CA PRO A 271 -17.92 -22.21 -19.54
C PRO A 271 -18.61 -23.53 -19.21
N LYS A 272 -18.14 -24.62 -19.84
CA LYS A 272 -18.56 -25.97 -19.42
C LYS A 272 -18.17 -26.13 -17.96
N THR A 273 -19.14 -26.44 -17.11
CA THR A 273 -18.89 -26.73 -15.70
C THR A 273 -17.77 -27.78 -15.63
N PRO A 274 -16.69 -27.56 -14.85
CA PRO A 274 -15.65 -28.57 -14.71
C PRO A 274 -16.32 -29.89 -14.32
N SER A 275 -15.82 -30.99 -14.89
CA SER A 275 -16.32 -32.33 -14.56
C SER A 275 -16.32 -32.44 -13.05
N LYS A 276 -17.50 -32.59 -12.44
CA LYS A 276 -17.63 -32.71 -10.99
C LYS A 276 -16.68 -33.81 -10.56
N ILE A 277 -15.75 -33.47 -9.67
CA ILE A 277 -14.94 -34.49 -9.00
C ILE A 277 -15.94 -35.30 -8.17
N ILE A 278 -16.27 -36.51 -8.63
CA ILE A 278 -17.12 -37.42 -7.90
C ILE A 278 -16.27 -37.96 -6.76
N LEU A 279 -16.32 -37.29 -5.62
CA LEU A 279 -15.74 -37.80 -4.39
C LEU A 279 -16.65 -38.90 -3.85
N PRO A 280 -16.09 -39.99 -3.28
CA PRO A 280 -16.91 -40.99 -2.62
C PRO A 280 -17.69 -40.34 -1.46
N PRO A 281 -18.93 -40.79 -1.18
CA PRO A 281 -19.74 -40.23 -0.11
C PRO A 281 -19.05 -40.40 1.24
N THR A 282 -19.07 -39.35 2.05
CA THR A 282 -18.52 -39.40 3.41
C THR A 282 -19.44 -40.21 4.33
N SER A 283 -18.94 -40.62 5.49
CA SER A 283 -19.75 -41.34 6.50
C SER A 283 -20.97 -40.53 6.95
N SER A 284 -20.85 -39.19 6.97
CA SER A 284 -21.96 -38.28 7.26
C SER A 284 -23.00 -38.25 6.14
N ASP A 285 -22.58 -38.30 4.87
CA ASP A 285 -23.50 -38.32 3.73
C ASP A 285 -24.34 -39.60 3.73
N LEU A 286 -23.71 -40.77 3.97
CA LEU A 286 -24.39 -42.06 4.10
C LEU A 286 -25.40 -42.08 5.27
N PHE A 287 -25.05 -41.45 6.39
CA PHE A 287 -25.95 -41.34 7.54
C PHE A 287 -27.19 -40.48 7.24
N GLN A 288 -26.99 -39.34 6.57
CA GLN A 288 -28.09 -38.45 6.19
C GLN A 288 -28.97 -39.05 5.10
N GLU A 289 -28.39 -39.78 4.15
CA GLU A 289 -29.13 -40.55 3.15
C GLU A 289 -30.03 -41.59 3.82
N GLY A 290 -29.50 -42.35 4.80
CA GLY A 290 -30.30 -43.30 5.58
C GLY A 290 -31.43 -42.66 6.39
N GLN A 291 -31.21 -41.47 6.97
CA GLN A 291 -32.24 -40.68 7.65
C GLN A 291 -33.33 -40.22 6.66
N LEU A 292 -32.93 -39.73 5.50
CA LEU A 292 -33.84 -39.26 4.47
C LEU A 292 -34.74 -40.40 3.97
N LEU A 293 -34.16 -41.56 3.68
CA LEU A 293 -34.90 -42.75 3.26
C LEU A 293 -35.90 -43.22 4.33
N LYS A 294 -35.51 -43.19 5.61
CA LYS A 294 -36.42 -43.50 6.73
C LYS A 294 -37.60 -42.52 6.80
N ARG A 295 -37.36 -41.23 6.59
CA ARG A 295 -38.42 -40.21 6.58
C ARG A 295 -39.34 -40.36 5.38
N LEU A 296 -38.78 -40.62 4.20
CA LEU A 296 -39.58 -40.85 2.99
C LEU A 296 -40.48 -42.09 3.12
N ASN A 297 -39.95 -43.17 3.70
CA ASN A 297 -40.75 -44.37 3.97
C ASN A 297 -41.88 -44.11 4.98
N ALA A 298 -41.60 -43.32 6.02
CA ALA A 298 -42.60 -42.93 7.02
C ALA A 298 -43.69 -41.98 6.48
N ILE A 299 -43.41 -41.23 5.42
CA ILE A 299 -44.38 -40.37 4.73
C ILE A 299 -45.23 -41.17 3.73
N SER A 300 -44.72 -42.30 3.23
CA SER A 300 -45.43 -43.17 2.27
C SER A 300 -46.39 -44.19 2.90
N GLN A 301 -46.40 -44.29 4.24
CA GLN A 301 -47.33 -45.13 5.03
C GLN A 301 -48.48 -44.28 5.57
#